data_AF-A0A8H8A038-F1
#
_entry.id   AF-A0A8H8A038-F1
#
_cell.length_a   1.000
_cell.length_b   1.000
_cell.length_c   1.000
_cell.angle_alpha   90.00
_cell.angle_beta   90.00
_cell.angle_gamma   90.00
#
_symmetry.space_group_name_H-M   'P 1'
#
loop_
_entity.id
_entity.type
_entity.pdbx_description
1 polymer ?
#
loop_
_entity_poly.entity_id
_entity_poly.type
_entity_poly.pdbx_seq_one_letter_code
_entity_poly.pdbx_strand_id
1 'polypeptide(L)'
;MDHLNALRKYLLLGQGDFVQHLMNLIGPTLDQPANTIFRHNLTGTLETVIRGGLIHHDNPDILKRLDVRLLEASKYETGWDVFSLDYHVDLPIRTILNSATMHKYLRLFNFLWRLKRAEHALEAGWKRQMTTAHALRGVHGIANDLHSCCVTCGEMVHFVYQMQYYMVFEASVNILKNFLYSVHSAKLALFLDDVLECSWDELARYVEQRRGDLDDLIAAHNTYLDNILKKALLVSGTAENVQAQFIGLFEIIFKFRKAQRVILCFLVFFRRENGGLPISFMSGQSRALSPQLVTFIHCCLLLQDALYDHGCRHVERRARLSQKAYQRTLQGKWGLTEDDEYDEGLVGELAEEDERELEEIRGSVATISKQFRKSLCTLLKSLSHNQDMNAKSLAVRLNYNEHYLEQQPPEQ
;
A
#
# COMPACT_ATOMS: atom_id res chain seq x y z
N MET A 1 32.68 -3.85 6.60
CA MET A 1 31.91 -2.78 5.91
C MET A 1 30.89 -3.36 4.97
N ASP A 2 31.24 -4.30 4.11
CA ASP A 2 30.32 -4.87 3.12
C ASP A 2 29.03 -5.46 3.73
N HIS A 3 29.12 -6.16 4.86
CA HIS A 3 27.95 -6.67 5.58
C HIS A 3 27.06 -5.54 6.14
N LEU A 4 27.64 -4.45 6.63
CA LEU A 4 26.88 -3.30 7.13
C LEU A 4 26.18 -2.55 5.97
N ASN A 5 26.86 -2.45 4.81
CA ASN A 5 26.27 -1.95 3.57
C ASN A 5 25.12 -2.83 3.09
N ALA A 6 25.24 -4.16 3.21
CA ALA A 6 24.15 -5.07 2.87
C ALA A 6 22.91 -4.87 3.76
N LEU A 7 23.10 -4.71 5.08
CA LEU A 7 22.00 -4.41 6.00
C LEU A 7 21.32 -3.09 5.64
N ARG A 8 22.10 -2.07 5.26
CA ARG A 8 21.58 -0.78 4.76
C ARG A 8 20.75 -0.97 3.48
N LYS A 9 21.29 -1.68 2.48
CA LYS A 9 20.64 -1.90 1.18
C LYS A 9 19.33 -2.68 1.30
N TYR A 10 19.32 -3.78 2.05
CA TYR A 10 18.20 -4.73 2.04
C TYR A 10 17.27 -4.59 3.26
N LEU A 11 17.80 -4.51 4.49
CA LEU A 11 16.98 -4.46 5.71
C LEU A 11 16.45 -3.06 6.01
N LEU A 12 17.14 -2.00 5.56
CA LEU A 12 16.65 -0.63 5.67
C LEU A 12 16.03 -0.11 4.36
N LEU A 13 15.76 -1.01 3.40
CA LEU A 13 15.11 -0.73 2.13
C LEU A 13 15.81 0.35 1.26
N GLY A 14 17.13 0.53 1.41
CA GLY A 14 17.89 1.50 0.63
C GLY A 14 17.92 1.19 -0.88
N GLN A 15 17.85 -0.09 -1.26
CA GLN A 15 17.80 -0.51 -2.66
C GLN A 15 16.35 -0.54 -3.18
N GLY A 16 15.85 0.59 -3.70
CA GLY A 16 14.45 0.72 -4.15
C GLY A 16 14.01 -0.31 -5.20
N ASP A 17 14.85 -0.59 -6.20
CA ASP A 17 14.53 -1.54 -7.29
C ASP A 17 14.33 -2.97 -6.77
N PHE A 18 15.17 -3.38 -5.80
CA PHE A 18 15.03 -4.69 -5.14
C PHE A 18 13.68 -4.81 -4.46
N VAL A 19 13.36 -3.83 -3.61
CA VAL A 19 12.17 -3.83 -2.78
C VAL A 19 10.92 -3.81 -3.66
N GLN A 20 10.91 -3.00 -4.72
CA GLN A 20 9.80 -2.95 -5.66
C GLN A 20 9.61 -4.30 -6.38
N HIS A 21 10.69 -4.91 -6.87
CA HIS A 21 10.60 -6.21 -7.54
C HIS A 21 10.16 -7.32 -6.59
N LEU A 22 10.67 -7.31 -5.35
CA LEU A 22 10.28 -8.21 -4.27
C LEU A 22 8.78 -8.11 -3.96
N MET A 23 8.28 -6.88 -3.75
CA MET A 23 6.86 -6.64 -3.43
C MET A 23 5.93 -7.09 -4.56
N ASN A 24 6.32 -6.88 -5.81
CA ASN A 24 5.51 -7.30 -6.96
C ASN A 24 5.37 -8.83 -7.05
N LEU A 25 6.45 -9.58 -6.76
CA LEU A 25 6.44 -11.04 -6.86
C LEU A 25 5.86 -11.73 -5.62
N ILE A 26 6.17 -11.21 -4.43
CA ILE A 26 5.71 -11.79 -3.16
C ILE A 26 4.27 -11.36 -2.83
N GLY A 27 3.80 -10.21 -3.34
CA GLY A 27 2.52 -9.61 -3.00
C GLY A 27 1.30 -10.56 -3.07
N PRO A 28 1.08 -11.29 -4.18
CA PRO A 28 -0.04 -12.24 -4.28
C PRO A 28 -0.01 -13.37 -3.24
N THR A 29 1.18 -13.75 -2.77
CA THR A 29 1.33 -14.75 -1.71
C THR A 29 1.01 -14.16 -0.35
N LEU A 30 1.39 -12.89 -0.11
CA LEU A 30 1.15 -12.22 1.18
C LEU A 30 -0.28 -11.72 1.38
N ASP A 31 -1.06 -11.58 0.30
CA ASP A 31 -2.49 -11.30 0.37
C ASP A 31 -3.30 -12.44 1.00
N GLN A 32 -2.72 -13.64 1.10
CA GLN A 32 -3.31 -14.81 1.76
C GLN A 32 -3.24 -14.68 3.30
N PRO A 33 -4.12 -15.36 4.04
CA PRO A 33 -4.04 -15.38 5.50
C PRO A 33 -2.71 -16.00 5.96
N ALA A 34 -2.13 -15.47 7.03
CA ALA A 34 -0.79 -15.83 7.48
C ALA A 34 -0.58 -17.34 7.72
N ASN A 35 -1.63 -18.06 8.14
CA ASN A 35 -1.58 -19.51 8.39
C ASN A 35 -1.34 -20.37 7.14
N THR A 36 -1.59 -19.83 5.95
CA THR A 36 -1.44 -20.56 4.67
C THR A 36 -0.08 -20.35 4.01
N ILE A 37 0.74 -19.45 4.58
CA ILE A 37 1.97 -19.00 3.97
C ILE A 37 3.14 -19.82 4.52
N PHE A 38 3.87 -20.44 3.60
CA PHE A 38 5.04 -21.24 3.94
C PHE A 38 6.34 -20.54 3.57
N ARG A 39 7.33 -20.61 4.46
CA ARG A 39 8.65 -19.99 4.28
C ARG A 39 9.32 -20.40 2.95
N HIS A 40 9.28 -21.69 2.60
CA HIS A 40 9.97 -22.19 1.40
C HIS A 40 9.48 -21.56 0.10
N ASN A 41 8.19 -21.24 0.00
CA ASN A 41 7.63 -20.54 -1.16
C ASN A 41 8.21 -19.13 -1.28
N LEU A 42 8.32 -18.42 -0.15
CA LEU A 42 8.87 -17.08 -0.11
C LEU A 42 10.38 -17.06 -0.37
N THR A 43 11.12 -18.03 0.15
CA THR A 43 12.56 -18.18 -0.15
C THR A 43 12.78 -18.42 -1.64
N GLY A 44 11.98 -19.28 -2.30
CA GLY A 44 12.05 -19.49 -3.75
C GLY A 44 11.75 -18.23 -4.56
N THR A 45 10.76 -17.44 -4.12
CA THR A 45 10.46 -16.14 -4.75
C THR A 45 11.59 -15.13 -4.52
N LEU A 46 12.19 -15.09 -3.33
CA LEU A 46 13.34 -14.23 -3.02
C LEU A 46 14.54 -14.58 -3.91
N GLU A 47 14.85 -15.86 -4.11
CA GLU A 47 15.89 -16.28 -5.06
C GLU A 47 15.59 -15.81 -6.49
N THR A 48 14.32 -15.87 -6.90
CA THR A 48 13.88 -15.39 -8.21
C THR A 48 14.11 -13.88 -8.35
N VAL A 49 13.80 -13.10 -7.30
CA VAL A 49 14.05 -11.66 -7.24
C VAL A 49 15.55 -11.34 -7.33
N ILE A 50 16.38 -12.11 -6.62
CA ILE A 50 17.84 -11.94 -6.63
C ILE A 50 18.40 -12.22 -8.04
N ARG A 51 17.89 -13.24 -8.74
CA ARG A 51 18.29 -13.59 -10.11
C ARG A 51 17.78 -12.59 -11.15
N GLY A 52 16.60 -12.02 -10.96
CA GLY A 52 15.95 -11.12 -11.90
C GLY A 52 16.36 -9.65 -11.78
N GLY A 53 16.82 -9.21 -10.62
CA GLY A 53 17.21 -7.81 -10.36
C GLY A 53 18.68 -7.53 -10.64
N LEU A 54 19.07 -6.24 -10.62
CA LEU A 54 20.47 -5.76 -10.72
C LEU A 54 21.41 -6.23 -9.59
N ILE A 55 20.86 -6.98 -8.65
CA ILE A 55 21.47 -7.44 -7.39
C ILE A 55 22.36 -8.66 -7.62
N HIS A 56 22.20 -9.37 -8.74
CA HIS A 56 23.08 -10.47 -9.11
C HIS A 56 24.56 -10.05 -9.26
N HIS A 57 24.84 -8.75 -9.37
CA HIS A 57 26.20 -8.20 -9.37
C HIS A 57 26.79 -7.96 -7.97
N ASP A 58 25.99 -8.02 -6.90
CA ASP A 58 26.50 -7.92 -5.53
C ASP A 58 27.22 -9.22 -5.13
N ASN A 59 28.04 -9.14 -4.07
CA ASN A 59 28.89 -10.24 -3.63
C ASN A 59 28.05 -11.49 -3.27
N PRO A 60 28.32 -12.69 -3.85
CA PRO A 60 27.49 -13.88 -3.65
C PRO A 60 27.39 -14.31 -2.18
N ASP A 61 28.40 -14.01 -1.36
CA ASP A 61 28.38 -14.32 0.07
C ASP A 61 27.39 -13.46 0.86
N ILE A 62 27.05 -12.25 0.37
CA ILE A 62 26.01 -11.40 0.95
C ILE A 62 24.62 -11.94 0.60
N LEU A 63 24.44 -12.37 -0.65
CA LEU A 63 23.16 -12.86 -1.15
C LEU A 63 22.75 -14.18 -0.49
N LYS A 64 23.71 -15.08 -0.25
CA LYS A 64 23.47 -16.34 0.49
C LYS A 64 23.03 -16.12 1.94
N ARG A 65 23.30 -14.95 2.50
CA ARG A 65 22.93 -14.59 3.88
C ARG A 65 21.55 -13.96 3.98
N LEU A 66 20.96 -13.52 2.87
CA LEU A 66 19.63 -12.94 2.86
C LEU A 66 18.60 -14.07 2.84
N ASP A 67 17.71 -14.09 3.82
CA ASP A 67 16.66 -15.10 3.92
C ASP A 67 15.32 -14.46 4.33
N VAL A 68 14.24 -15.23 4.22
CA VAL A 68 12.92 -14.83 4.66
C VAL A 68 12.64 -15.40 6.04
N ARG A 69 12.15 -14.54 6.93
CA ARG A 69 11.65 -14.92 8.25
C ARG A 69 10.15 -14.63 8.33
N LEU A 70 9.41 -15.59 8.87
CA LEU A 70 8.01 -15.42 9.25
C LEU A 70 7.95 -15.25 10.76
N LEU A 71 7.29 -14.18 11.22
CA LEU A 71 7.00 -13.95 12.63
C LEU A 71 5.85 -14.85 13.10
N GLU A 72 5.58 -14.90 14.41
CA GLU A 72 4.44 -15.64 14.94
C GLU A 72 3.14 -14.92 14.56
N ALA A 73 2.31 -15.58 13.76
CA ALA A 73 1.06 -15.01 13.25
C ALA A 73 -0.06 -15.07 14.28
N SER A 74 -0.80 -13.97 14.44
CA SER A 74 -2.09 -14.00 15.14
C SER A 74 -3.24 -14.47 14.22
N LYS A 75 -4.39 -14.89 14.78
CA LYS A 75 -5.49 -15.53 14.03
C LYS A 75 -6.12 -14.67 12.92
N TYR A 76 -5.87 -13.35 12.88
CA TYR A 76 -6.49 -12.41 11.94
C TYR A 76 -5.48 -11.64 11.09
N GLU A 77 -4.22 -12.07 11.06
CA GLU A 77 -3.17 -11.38 10.32
C GLU A 77 -3.03 -11.88 8.87
N THR A 78 -2.64 -10.96 8.00
CA THR A 78 -2.28 -11.26 6.62
C THR A 78 -0.79 -11.56 6.53
N GLY A 79 -0.37 -12.24 5.46
CA GLY A 79 1.06 -12.52 5.23
C GLY A 79 1.96 -11.30 5.31
N TRP A 80 1.44 -10.16 4.87
CA TRP A 80 2.13 -8.88 4.91
C TRP A 80 2.54 -8.42 6.31
N ASP A 81 1.82 -8.83 7.36
CA ASP A 81 2.07 -8.43 8.74
C ASP A 81 3.14 -9.31 9.41
N VAL A 82 3.30 -10.53 8.88
CA VAL A 82 4.15 -11.60 9.42
C VAL A 82 5.48 -11.70 8.67
N PHE A 83 5.53 -11.22 7.44
CA PHE A 83 6.71 -11.25 6.59
C PHE A 83 7.84 -10.34 7.11
N SER A 84 9.06 -10.89 7.14
CA SER A 84 10.28 -10.13 7.44
C SER A 84 11.47 -10.64 6.63
N LEU A 85 12.37 -9.74 6.23
CA LEU A 85 13.68 -10.13 5.70
C LEU A 85 14.67 -10.30 6.85
N ASP A 86 15.40 -11.41 6.84
CA ASP A 86 16.42 -11.72 7.81
C ASP A 86 17.80 -11.78 7.16
N TYR A 87 18.81 -11.43 7.93
CA TYR A 87 20.20 -11.47 7.49
C TYR A 87 20.98 -12.43 8.39
N HIS A 88 21.42 -13.55 7.83
CA HIS A 88 22.13 -14.57 8.57
C HIS A 88 23.55 -14.13 8.92
N VAL A 89 23.79 -13.99 10.23
CA VAL A 89 25.08 -13.55 10.78
C VAL A 89 25.79 -14.72 11.49
N ASP A 90 26.90 -15.16 10.91
CA ASP A 90 27.80 -16.15 11.50
C ASP A 90 28.92 -15.50 12.31
N LEU A 91 29.63 -16.30 13.11
CA LEU A 91 30.96 -15.92 13.60
C LEU A 91 31.92 -15.76 12.39
N PRO A 92 32.78 -14.73 12.35
CA PRO A 92 33.11 -13.75 13.39
C PRO A 92 32.21 -12.51 13.41
N ILE A 93 31.35 -12.31 12.42
CA ILE A 93 30.57 -11.06 12.25
C ILE A 93 29.56 -10.87 13.39
N ARG A 94 29.07 -11.96 13.97
CA ARG A 94 28.13 -11.98 15.10
C ARG A 94 28.66 -11.29 16.36
N THR A 95 29.97 -11.12 16.50
CA THR A 95 30.55 -10.37 17.63
C THR A 95 30.17 -8.88 17.55
N ILE A 96 30.13 -8.32 16.34
CA ILE A 96 29.73 -6.93 16.08
C ILE A 96 28.20 -6.84 15.95
N LEU A 97 27.63 -7.70 15.11
CA LEU A 97 26.19 -7.78 14.86
C LEU A 97 25.53 -8.73 15.86
N ASN A 98 25.39 -8.25 17.10
CA ASN A 98 24.78 -9.03 18.16
C ASN A 98 23.25 -9.15 17.97
N SER A 99 22.62 -10.03 18.75
CA SER A 99 21.17 -10.26 18.65
C SER A 99 20.34 -9.01 18.99
N ALA A 100 20.83 -8.12 19.85
CA ALA A 100 20.13 -6.90 20.23
C ALA A 100 20.13 -5.88 19.07
N THR A 101 21.26 -5.73 18.38
CA THR A 101 21.45 -4.95 17.16
C THR A 101 20.54 -5.46 16.04
N MET A 102 20.48 -6.78 15.82
CA MET A 102 19.57 -7.37 14.82
C MET A 102 18.10 -7.16 15.17
N HIS A 103 17.74 -7.14 16.46
CA HIS A 103 16.38 -6.80 16.88
C HIS A 103 16.03 -5.33 16.58
N LYS A 104 16.98 -4.39 16.69
CA LYS A 104 16.78 -2.99 16.25
C LYS A 104 16.53 -2.91 14.74
N TYR A 105 17.30 -3.64 13.93
CA TYR A 105 17.07 -3.74 12.48
C TYR A 105 15.70 -4.32 12.14
N LEU A 106 15.27 -5.37 12.83
CA LEU A 106 13.95 -5.97 12.64
C LEU A 106 12.82 -4.96 12.93
N ARG A 107 12.94 -4.18 14.01
CA ARG A 107 11.97 -3.12 14.34
C ARG A 107 11.89 -2.05 13.26
N LEU A 108 13.05 -1.61 12.76
CA LEU A 108 13.14 -0.65 11.65
C LEU A 108 12.52 -1.21 10.37
N PHE A 109 12.91 -2.44 9.99
CA PHE A 109 12.39 -3.12 8.81
C PHE A 109 10.86 -3.21 8.86
N ASN A 110 10.29 -3.69 9.97
CA ASN A 110 8.83 -3.88 10.07
C ASN A 110 8.06 -2.57 9.89
N PHE A 111 8.58 -1.47 10.42
CA PHE A 111 7.94 -0.16 10.26
C PHE A 111 8.09 0.38 8.82
N LEU A 112 9.30 0.34 8.26
CA LEU A 112 9.57 0.77 6.89
C LEU A 112 8.81 -0.08 5.86
N TRP A 113 8.70 -1.39 6.11
CA TRP A 113 7.94 -2.33 5.29
C TRP A 113 6.45 -2.00 5.28
N ARG A 114 5.86 -1.67 6.45
CA ARG A 114 4.46 -1.22 6.53
C ARG A 114 4.23 0.10 5.79
N LEU A 115 5.15 1.07 5.90
CA LEU A 115 5.09 2.31 5.15
C LEU A 115 5.19 2.06 3.63
N LYS A 116 6.13 1.22 3.19
CA LYS A 116 6.30 0.85 1.79
C LYS A 116 5.09 0.07 1.26
N ARG A 117 4.48 -0.80 2.07
CA ARG A 117 3.20 -1.48 1.76
C ARG A 117 2.08 -0.48 1.52
N ALA A 118 1.96 0.56 2.35
CA ALA A 118 0.94 1.60 2.18
C ALA A 118 1.13 2.37 0.86
N GLU A 119 2.37 2.76 0.52
CA GLU A 119 2.72 3.38 -0.77
C GLU A 119 2.33 2.47 -1.95
N HIS A 120 2.80 1.22 -1.93
CA HIS A 120 2.54 0.25 -2.99
C HIS A 120 1.04 0.01 -3.19
N ALA A 121 0.29 -0.13 -2.08
CA ALA A 121 -1.15 -0.32 -2.13
C ALA A 121 -1.88 0.89 -2.74
N LEU A 122 -1.49 2.11 -2.36
CA LEU A 122 -2.05 3.36 -2.90
C LEU A 122 -1.70 3.54 -4.38
N GLU A 123 -0.46 3.26 -4.80
CA GLU A 123 -0.04 3.34 -6.20
C GLU A 123 -0.81 2.38 -7.09
N ALA A 124 -0.95 1.11 -6.67
CA ALA A 124 -1.76 0.13 -7.37
C ALA A 124 -3.25 0.57 -7.45
N GLY A 125 -3.72 1.28 -6.43
CA GLY A 125 -5.05 1.86 -6.37
C GLY A 125 -5.30 2.98 -7.34
N TRP A 126 -4.39 3.93 -7.35
CA TRP A 126 -4.40 5.05 -8.25
C TRP A 126 -4.42 4.58 -9.71
N LYS A 127 -3.52 3.65 -10.08
CA LYS A 127 -3.48 3.07 -11.43
C LYS A 127 -4.84 2.46 -11.82
N ARG A 128 -5.43 1.65 -10.93
CA ARG A 128 -6.73 1.02 -11.17
C ARG A 128 -7.85 2.06 -11.30
N GLN A 129 -7.88 3.04 -10.42
CA GLN A 129 -8.89 4.11 -10.44
C GLN A 129 -8.83 4.91 -11.74
N MET A 130 -7.64 5.25 -12.23
CA MET A 130 -7.48 5.96 -13.51
C MET A 130 -8.02 5.12 -14.68
N THR A 131 -7.68 3.82 -14.73
CA THR A 131 -8.22 2.93 -15.76
C THR A 131 -9.75 2.80 -15.69
N THR A 132 -10.31 2.73 -14.49
CA THR A 132 -11.75 2.66 -14.26
C THR A 132 -12.43 3.98 -14.64
N ALA A 133 -11.86 5.14 -14.28
CA ALA A 133 -12.41 6.45 -14.63
C ALA A 133 -12.46 6.66 -16.16
N HIS A 134 -11.43 6.20 -16.89
CA HIS A 134 -11.46 6.19 -18.35
C HIS A 134 -12.57 5.29 -18.91
N ALA A 135 -12.76 4.10 -18.32
CA ALA A 135 -13.85 3.22 -18.73
C ALA A 135 -15.21 3.84 -18.43
N LEU A 136 -15.40 4.48 -17.27
CA LEU A 136 -16.69 5.03 -16.81
C LEU A 136 -17.01 6.43 -17.34
N ARG A 137 -16.23 6.94 -18.28
CA ARG A 137 -16.43 8.29 -18.83
C ARG A 137 -17.81 8.40 -19.51
N GLY A 138 -18.60 9.37 -19.09
CA GLY A 138 -19.92 9.66 -19.65
C GLY A 138 -21.10 8.99 -18.94
N VAL A 139 -20.89 8.26 -17.85
CA VAL A 139 -21.99 7.73 -17.02
C VAL A 139 -22.43 8.80 -16.01
N HIS A 140 -23.72 9.15 -16.05
CA HIS A 140 -24.32 10.10 -15.11
C HIS A 140 -24.41 9.48 -13.70
N GLY A 141 -24.22 10.30 -12.66
CA GLY A 141 -24.33 9.89 -11.24
C GLY A 141 -23.07 9.30 -10.60
N ILE A 142 -22.11 8.78 -11.39
CA ILE A 142 -20.90 8.09 -10.87
C ILE A 142 -19.70 9.04 -10.68
N ALA A 143 -19.73 10.21 -11.33
CA ALA A 143 -18.62 11.15 -11.30
C ALA A 143 -18.27 11.62 -9.87
N ASN A 144 -19.28 11.80 -9.02
CA ASN A 144 -19.10 12.21 -7.62
C ASN A 144 -18.41 11.13 -6.78
N ASP A 145 -18.73 9.86 -7.01
CA ASP A 145 -18.12 8.73 -6.30
C ASP A 145 -16.63 8.58 -6.66
N LEU A 146 -16.33 8.67 -7.97
CA LEU A 146 -14.96 8.64 -8.47
C LEU A 146 -14.15 9.83 -7.97
N HIS A 147 -14.75 11.02 -7.98
CA HIS A 147 -14.10 12.22 -7.45
C HIS A 147 -13.81 12.09 -5.95
N SER A 148 -14.80 11.65 -5.17
CA SER A 148 -14.63 11.46 -3.72
C SER A 148 -13.52 10.47 -3.42
N CYS A 149 -13.47 9.33 -4.13
CA CYS A 149 -12.38 8.38 -4.00
C CYS A 149 -11.01 8.98 -4.41
N CYS A 150 -10.96 9.81 -5.47
CA CYS A 150 -9.73 10.49 -5.90
C CYS A 150 -9.23 11.42 -4.81
N VAL A 151 -10.11 12.22 -4.21
CA VAL A 151 -9.76 13.19 -3.17
C VAL A 151 -9.24 12.46 -1.93
N THR A 152 -9.97 11.47 -1.40
CA THR A 152 -9.51 10.68 -0.24
C THR A 152 -8.21 9.93 -0.54
N CYS A 153 -8.04 9.37 -1.74
CA CYS A 153 -6.79 8.74 -2.15
C CYS A 153 -5.64 9.76 -2.21
N GLY A 154 -5.88 10.96 -2.73
CA GLY A 154 -4.91 12.05 -2.78
C GLY A 154 -4.45 12.49 -1.38
N GLU A 155 -5.37 12.60 -0.42
CA GLU A 155 -5.06 12.90 0.98
C GLU A 155 -4.14 11.83 1.60
N MET A 156 -4.44 10.55 1.38
CA MET A 156 -3.65 9.42 1.88
C MET A 156 -2.27 9.34 1.22
N VAL A 157 -2.19 9.57 -0.09
CA VAL A 157 -0.93 9.65 -0.84
C VAL A 157 -0.07 10.79 -0.32
N HIS A 158 -0.67 11.98 -0.11
CA HIS A 158 0.04 13.11 0.46
C HIS A 158 0.61 12.77 1.83
N PHE A 159 -0.19 12.17 2.72
CA PHE A 159 0.28 11.73 4.03
C PHE A 159 1.46 10.76 3.94
N VAL A 160 1.37 9.70 3.12
CA VAL A 160 2.45 8.72 2.94
C VAL A 160 3.71 9.39 2.40
N TYR A 161 3.57 10.26 1.40
CA TYR A 161 4.70 11.00 0.86
C TYR A 161 5.32 11.95 1.86
N GLN A 162 4.56 12.73 2.63
CA GLN A 162 5.13 13.60 3.66
C GLN A 162 5.86 12.80 4.74
N MET A 163 5.37 11.60 5.08
CA MET A 163 6.06 10.68 5.99
C MET A 163 7.38 10.15 5.40
N GLN A 164 7.39 9.78 4.12
CA GLN A 164 8.62 9.37 3.43
C GLN A 164 9.61 10.53 3.32
N TYR A 165 9.14 11.70 2.92
CA TYR A 165 9.92 12.92 2.88
C TYR A 165 10.45 13.29 4.26
N TYR A 166 9.72 13.04 5.35
CA TYR A 166 10.23 13.25 6.70
C TYR A 166 11.39 12.32 7.01
N MET A 167 11.24 11.02 6.74
CA MET A 167 12.33 10.06 6.95
C MET A 167 13.57 10.44 6.13
N VAL A 168 13.37 10.89 4.88
CA VAL A 168 14.44 11.36 3.99
C VAL A 168 15.02 12.70 4.44
N PHE A 169 14.19 13.63 4.91
CA PHE A 169 14.58 14.99 5.28
C PHE A 169 15.30 15.05 6.63
N GLU A 170 14.80 14.35 7.64
CA GLU A 170 15.44 14.23 8.95
C GLU A 170 16.85 13.67 8.89
N ALA A 171 17.06 12.79 7.92
CA ALA A 171 18.37 12.32 7.59
C ALA A 171 19.14 13.40 6.84
N SER A 172 18.69 13.85 5.67
CA SER A 172 19.43 14.78 4.80
C SER A 172 19.75 16.15 5.42
N VAL A 173 19.03 16.63 6.44
CA VAL A 173 19.40 17.84 7.18
C VAL A 173 20.72 17.69 7.95
N ASN A 174 21.09 16.48 8.41
CA ASN A 174 22.40 16.27 8.99
C ASN A 174 23.52 16.35 7.94
N ILE A 175 23.25 15.97 6.69
CA ILE A 175 24.13 16.19 5.54
C ILE A 175 24.17 17.68 5.27
N LEU A 176 23.04 18.37 5.10
CA LEU A 176 23.01 19.82 4.84
C LEU A 176 23.73 20.63 5.91
N LYS A 177 23.71 20.23 7.19
CA LYS A 177 24.53 20.88 8.23
C LYS A 177 26.04 20.66 8.04
N ASN A 178 26.47 19.51 7.56
CA ASN A 178 27.87 19.23 7.21
C ASN A 178 28.26 19.77 5.81
N PHE A 179 27.29 19.92 4.90
CA PHE A 179 27.47 20.28 3.50
C PHE A 179 27.32 21.79 3.26
N LEU A 180 26.55 22.51 4.09
CA LEU A 180 26.55 24.00 4.10
C LEU A 180 27.93 24.56 4.47
N TYR A 181 28.78 23.77 5.15
CA TYR A 181 30.18 24.10 5.39
C TYR A 181 31.10 23.78 4.21
N SER A 182 30.65 23.08 3.17
CA SER A 182 31.54 22.58 2.12
C SER A 182 31.21 23.04 0.71
N VAL A 183 30.02 22.86 0.14
CA VAL A 183 29.88 23.08 -1.32
C VAL A 183 28.50 23.56 -1.75
N HIS A 184 28.45 24.87 -2.01
CA HIS A 184 27.63 25.48 -3.06
C HIS A 184 28.01 24.82 -4.40
N SER A 185 27.06 24.17 -5.09
CA SER A 185 27.15 23.48 -6.40
C SER A 185 27.16 21.94 -6.37
N ALA A 186 25.98 21.30 -6.49
CA ALA A 186 25.68 20.31 -7.56
C ALA A 186 24.39 19.50 -7.28
N LYS A 187 23.31 19.95 -7.94
CA LYS A 187 22.31 19.20 -8.75
C LYS A 187 21.95 17.73 -8.43
N LEU A 188 20.71 17.56 -7.92
CA LEU A 188 19.62 16.62 -8.31
C LEU A 188 20.00 15.21 -8.87
N ALA A 189 19.91 14.17 -8.03
CA ALA A 189 19.64 12.78 -8.46
C ALA A 189 19.22 11.89 -7.26
N LEU A 190 18.18 11.06 -7.46
CA LEU A 190 17.84 9.80 -6.77
C LEU A 190 17.21 9.86 -5.36
N PHE A 191 15.88 9.95 -5.34
CA PHE A 191 15.05 9.78 -4.15
C PHE A 191 14.99 8.32 -3.67
N LEU A 192 15.79 8.01 -2.64
CA LEU A 192 15.52 7.10 -1.50
C LEU A 192 16.81 6.75 -0.73
N ASP A 193 18.00 7.09 -1.24
CA ASP A 193 19.29 6.74 -0.60
C ASP A 193 19.68 7.68 0.57
N ASP A 194 19.16 8.91 0.60
CA ASP A 194 19.59 9.99 1.52
C ASP A 194 19.17 9.79 3.00
N VAL A 195 18.31 8.82 3.33
CA VAL A 195 17.81 8.57 4.71
C VAL A 195 18.93 8.06 5.64
N LEU A 196 19.88 7.32 5.08
CA LEU A 196 20.85 6.56 5.86
C LEU A 196 22.23 7.21 5.85
N GLU A 197 22.49 8.12 4.93
CA GLU A 197 23.83 8.62 4.62
C GLU A 197 24.47 9.42 5.74
N CYS A 198 23.78 10.29 6.47
CA CYS A 198 24.49 11.14 7.45
C CYS A 198 25.07 10.38 8.63
N SER A 199 24.24 9.53 9.24
CA SER A 199 24.67 8.69 10.36
C SER A 199 25.56 7.55 9.85
N TRP A 200 25.37 7.13 8.60
CA TRP A 200 26.25 6.17 7.94
C TRP A 200 27.63 6.77 7.66
N ASP A 201 27.72 8.02 7.20
CA ASP A 201 28.97 8.72 6.92
C ASP A 201 29.78 8.90 8.20
N GLU A 202 29.12 9.18 9.31
CA GLU A 202 29.75 9.20 10.63
C GLU A 202 30.35 7.83 10.99
N LEU A 203 29.58 6.76 10.82
CA LEU A 203 30.04 5.39 11.03
C LEU A 203 31.13 4.95 10.03
N ALA A 204 31.00 5.34 8.76
CA ALA A 204 31.88 4.99 7.67
C ALA A 204 33.22 5.70 7.82
N ARG A 205 33.22 7.00 8.13
CA ARG A 205 34.45 7.75 8.48
C ARG A 205 35.11 7.16 9.71
N TYR A 206 34.35 6.76 10.71
CA TYR A 206 34.89 6.10 11.89
C TYR A 206 35.61 4.78 11.53
N VAL A 207 34.99 3.94 10.69
CA VAL A 207 35.59 2.68 10.25
C VAL A 207 36.79 2.91 9.33
N GLU A 208 36.73 3.91 8.44
CA GLU A 208 37.80 4.28 7.52
C GLU A 208 39.03 4.84 8.23
N GLN A 209 38.82 5.61 9.32
CA GLN A 209 39.90 6.15 10.14
C GLN A 209 40.68 5.05 10.88
N ARG A 210 40.14 3.82 10.99
CA ARG A 210 40.73 2.67 11.71
C ARG A 210 41.23 3.03 13.11
N ARG A 211 40.58 3.98 13.77
CA ARG A 211 40.93 4.46 15.11
C ARG A 211 39.91 3.92 16.11
N GLY A 212 40.37 3.07 17.02
CA GLY A 212 39.57 2.48 18.09
C GLY A 212 39.69 0.96 18.17
N ASP A 213 39.14 0.39 19.23
CA ASP A 213 39.03 -1.05 19.39
C ASP A 213 37.70 -1.60 18.81
N LEU A 214 37.46 -2.90 18.98
CA LEU A 214 36.23 -3.54 18.51
C LEU A 214 34.99 -3.02 19.26
N ASP A 215 35.14 -2.65 20.53
CA ASP A 215 34.05 -2.20 21.38
C ASP A 215 33.61 -0.78 20.99
N ASP A 216 34.55 0.07 20.62
CA ASP A 216 34.28 1.40 20.08
C ASP A 216 33.50 1.31 18.74
N LEU A 217 33.82 0.34 17.88
CA LEU A 217 33.06 0.08 16.65
C LEU A 217 31.63 -0.37 16.94
N ILE A 218 31.45 -1.26 17.93
CA ILE A 218 30.12 -1.70 18.38
C ILE A 218 29.33 -0.53 18.97
N ALA A 219 29.97 0.35 19.73
CA ALA A 219 29.35 1.54 20.30
C ALA A 219 28.92 2.54 19.21
N ALA A 220 29.79 2.80 18.22
CA ALA A 220 29.48 3.65 17.09
C ALA A 220 28.30 3.10 16.26
N HIS A 221 28.28 1.79 15.98
CA HIS A 221 27.18 1.16 15.25
C HIS A 221 25.86 1.18 16.02
N ASN A 222 25.90 0.95 17.34
CA ASN A 222 24.70 1.05 18.16
C ASN A 222 24.17 2.48 18.23
N THR A 223 25.06 3.48 18.30
CA THR A 223 24.69 4.90 18.26
C THR A 223 24.03 5.26 16.93
N TYR A 224 24.58 4.77 15.81
CA TYR A 224 23.98 4.89 14.48
C TYR A 224 22.54 4.35 14.46
N LEU A 225 22.32 3.12 14.94
CA LEU A 225 21.00 2.51 14.96
C LEU A 225 20.03 3.19 15.92
N ASP A 226 20.47 3.60 17.09
CA ASP A 226 19.62 4.28 18.06
C ASP A 226 19.20 5.66 17.54
N ASN A 227 20.07 6.34 16.81
CA ASN A 227 19.74 7.59 16.13
C ASN A 227 18.69 7.39 15.03
N ILE A 228 18.83 6.34 14.20
CA ILE A 228 17.83 6.02 13.18
C ILE A 228 16.52 5.60 13.83
N LEU A 229 16.56 4.77 14.86
CA LEU A 229 15.36 4.27 15.54
C LEU A 229 14.60 5.41 16.22
N LYS A 230 15.30 6.30 16.94
CA LYS A 230 14.69 7.48 17.55
C LYS A 230 14.01 8.38 16.51
N LYS A 231 14.63 8.59 15.35
CA LYS A 231 14.10 9.46 14.30
C LYS A 231 12.97 8.81 13.48
N ALA A 232 13.19 7.59 13.00
CA ALA A 232 12.23 6.88 12.16
C ALA A 232 10.96 6.50 12.93
N LEU A 233 11.10 6.06 14.18
CA LEU A 233 9.97 5.68 15.04
C LEU A 233 9.50 6.82 15.95
N LEU A 234 10.08 8.02 15.82
CA LEU A 234 9.77 9.20 16.63
C LEU A 234 9.84 8.94 18.15
N VAL A 235 10.74 8.03 18.59
CA VAL A 235 10.88 7.54 19.96
C VAL A 235 11.58 8.58 20.83
N SER A 236 10.82 9.56 21.32
CA SER A 236 11.18 10.39 22.47
C SER A 236 9.99 10.56 23.40
N GLY A 237 10.09 10.01 24.62
CA GLY A 237 9.29 10.31 25.84
C GLY A 237 7.77 10.09 25.82
N THR A 238 7.05 10.69 24.87
CA THR A 238 5.59 10.65 24.67
C THR A 238 5.19 9.84 23.42
N ALA A 239 6.15 9.09 22.88
CA ALA A 239 6.20 8.60 21.51
C ALA A 239 5.50 7.28 21.20
N GLU A 240 5.25 6.42 22.18
CA GLU A 240 4.54 5.15 21.94
C GLU A 240 3.12 5.40 21.40
N ASN A 241 2.52 6.54 21.77
CA ASN A 241 1.23 6.99 21.23
C ASN A 241 1.34 7.42 19.76
N VAL A 242 2.42 8.10 19.37
CA VAL A 242 2.61 8.61 18.01
C VAL A 242 2.87 7.47 17.01
N GLN A 243 3.72 6.50 17.37
CA GLN A 243 3.95 5.32 16.53
C GLN A 243 2.64 4.52 16.33
N ALA A 244 1.86 4.33 17.40
CA ALA A 244 0.56 3.66 17.33
C ALA A 244 -0.44 4.43 16.44
N GLN A 245 -0.43 5.77 16.48
CA GLN A 245 -1.25 6.61 15.61
C GLN A 245 -0.87 6.46 14.13
N PHE A 246 0.42 6.39 13.79
CA PHE A 246 0.84 6.10 12.41
C PHE A 246 0.41 4.72 11.93
N ILE A 247 0.59 3.70 12.77
CA ILE A 247 0.11 2.34 12.46
C ILE A 247 -1.41 2.36 12.24
N GLY A 248 -2.16 3.04 13.11
CA GLY A 248 -3.60 3.22 12.96
C GLY A 248 -4.00 3.90 11.65
N LEU A 249 -3.24 4.91 11.20
CA LEU A 249 -3.47 5.55 9.90
C LEU A 249 -3.19 4.60 8.72
N PHE A 250 -2.14 3.78 8.77
CA PHE A 250 -1.89 2.76 7.75
C PHE A 250 -3.04 1.74 7.68
N GLU A 251 -3.59 1.31 8.82
CA GLU A 251 -4.76 0.42 8.85
C GLU A 251 -6.00 1.07 8.21
N ILE A 252 -6.24 2.36 8.45
CA ILE A 252 -7.33 3.10 7.80
C ILE A 252 -7.10 3.19 6.29
N ILE A 253 -5.86 3.39 5.83
CA ILE A 253 -5.50 3.35 4.41
C ILE A 253 -5.82 1.98 3.82
N PHE A 254 -5.45 0.88 4.47
CA PHE A 254 -5.76 -0.46 3.96
C PHE A 254 -7.27 -0.74 3.90
N LYS A 255 -8.04 -0.30 4.90
CA LYS A 255 -9.51 -0.36 4.88
C LYS A 255 -10.10 0.44 3.72
N PHE A 256 -9.63 1.67 3.50
CA PHE A 256 -10.02 2.49 2.36
C PHE A 256 -9.74 1.78 1.04
N ARG A 257 -8.54 1.19 0.88
CA ARG A 257 -8.17 0.48 -0.34
C ARG A 257 -9.08 -0.71 -0.63
N LYS A 258 -9.50 -1.45 0.40
CA LYS A 258 -10.48 -2.53 0.26
C LYS A 258 -11.84 -1.98 -0.18
N ALA A 259 -12.36 -0.95 0.48
CA ALA A 259 -13.64 -0.31 0.14
C ALA A 259 -13.63 0.33 -1.26
N GLN A 260 -12.56 1.06 -1.61
CA GLN A 260 -12.33 1.64 -2.92
C GLN A 260 -12.31 0.57 -4.03
N ARG A 261 -11.74 -0.60 -3.75
CA ARG A 261 -11.75 -1.70 -4.72
C ARG A 261 -13.18 -2.22 -4.95
N VAL A 262 -13.98 -2.35 -3.89
CA VAL A 262 -15.39 -2.79 -3.98
C VAL A 262 -16.22 -1.79 -4.77
N ILE A 263 -16.19 -0.49 -4.42
CA ILE A 263 -16.98 0.53 -5.11
C ILE A 263 -16.59 0.64 -6.59
N LEU A 264 -15.30 0.63 -6.93
CA LEU A 264 -14.87 0.69 -8.32
C LEU A 264 -15.30 -0.54 -9.13
N CYS A 265 -15.36 -1.73 -8.51
CA CYS A 265 -15.87 -2.92 -9.18
C CYS A 265 -17.39 -2.82 -9.41
N PHE A 266 -18.14 -2.39 -8.40
CA PHE A 266 -19.58 -2.20 -8.49
C PHE A 266 -19.94 -1.19 -9.59
N LEU A 267 -19.27 -0.04 -9.65
CA LEU A 267 -19.52 1.01 -10.65
C LEU A 267 -19.23 0.55 -12.10
N VAL A 268 -18.18 -0.26 -12.29
CA VAL A 268 -17.88 -0.88 -13.60
C VAL A 268 -18.98 -1.84 -14.03
N PHE A 269 -19.57 -2.56 -13.07
CA PHE A 269 -20.67 -3.48 -13.34
C PHE A 269 -21.98 -2.73 -13.63
N PHE A 270 -22.35 -1.74 -12.82
CA PHE A 270 -23.58 -0.95 -12.97
C PHE A 270 -23.66 -0.21 -14.33
N ARG A 271 -22.53 0.26 -14.87
CA ARG A 271 -22.47 0.82 -16.24
C ARG A 271 -22.94 -0.17 -17.30
N ARG A 272 -22.70 -1.47 -17.11
CA ARG A 272 -23.05 -2.50 -18.09
C ARG A 272 -24.57 -2.71 -18.19
N GLU A 273 -25.33 -2.37 -17.15
CA GLU A 273 -26.79 -2.51 -17.14
C GLU A 273 -27.50 -1.29 -17.73
N ASN A 274 -27.03 -0.07 -17.45
CA ASN A 274 -27.70 1.17 -17.88
C ASN A 274 -27.14 1.79 -19.18
N GLY A 275 -26.05 1.23 -19.73
CA GLY A 275 -25.46 1.63 -20.99
C GLY A 275 -25.80 0.63 -22.10
N GLY A 276 -26.86 0.88 -22.86
CA GLY A 276 -27.25 0.07 -24.00
C GLY A 276 -26.14 -0.11 -25.04
N LEU A 277 -25.56 -1.30 -25.06
CA LEU A 277 -25.08 -1.96 -26.27
C LEU A 277 -25.45 -3.44 -26.14
N PRO A 278 -26.29 -3.99 -27.02
CA PRO A 278 -26.55 -5.42 -27.03
C PRO A 278 -25.23 -6.14 -27.29
N ILE A 279 -25.00 -7.22 -26.57
CA ILE A 279 -24.11 -8.27 -27.07
C ILE A 279 -24.82 -8.81 -28.30
N SER A 280 -24.56 -8.21 -29.47
CA SER A 280 -24.74 -8.92 -30.73
C SER A 280 -23.75 -10.08 -30.67
N PHE A 281 -24.25 -11.21 -30.17
CA PHE A 281 -23.70 -12.51 -30.46
C PHE A 281 -23.81 -12.67 -31.98
N MET A 282 -22.83 -12.13 -32.72
CA MET A 282 -22.68 -12.47 -34.12
C MET A 282 -22.30 -13.94 -34.15
N SER A 283 -23.26 -14.72 -34.61
CA SER A 283 -23.03 -16.02 -35.21
C SER A 283 -21.83 -15.95 -36.16
N GLY A 284 -20.92 -16.90 -35.98
CA GLY A 284 -19.91 -17.21 -36.98
C GLY A 284 -18.61 -16.40 -36.89
N GLN A 285 -17.56 -17.14 -36.60
CA GLN A 285 -16.14 -16.90 -36.91
C GLN A 285 -15.30 -16.01 -35.99
N SER A 286 -14.30 -16.71 -35.45
CA SER A 286 -12.93 -16.28 -35.13
C SER A 286 -12.58 -16.04 -33.66
N ARG A 287 -11.55 -16.77 -33.25
CA ARG A 287 -10.95 -16.88 -31.93
C ARG A 287 -10.16 -15.61 -31.61
N ALA A 288 -10.76 -14.67 -30.89
CA ALA A 288 -10.02 -13.72 -30.06
C ALA A 288 -10.95 -13.30 -28.91
N LEU A 289 -10.58 -13.64 -27.68
CA LEU A 289 -11.23 -13.09 -26.49
C LEU A 289 -11.04 -11.58 -26.53
N SER A 290 -12.13 -10.81 -26.56
CA SER A 290 -12.05 -9.35 -26.64
C SER A 290 -11.25 -8.80 -25.45
N PRO A 291 -10.51 -7.68 -25.60
CA PRO A 291 -9.76 -7.06 -24.50
C PRO A 291 -10.65 -6.77 -23.28
N GLN A 292 -11.94 -6.52 -23.51
CA GLN A 292 -12.95 -6.32 -22.48
C GLN A 292 -13.26 -7.59 -21.68
N LEU A 293 -13.25 -8.77 -22.33
CA LEU A 293 -13.39 -10.05 -21.64
C LEU A 293 -12.14 -10.41 -20.84
N VAL A 294 -10.95 -10.01 -21.30
CA VAL A 294 -9.70 -10.18 -20.55
C VAL A 294 -9.68 -9.29 -19.31
N THR A 295 -10.10 -8.02 -19.43
CA THR A 295 -10.26 -7.12 -18.27
C THR A 295 -11.34 -7.60 -17.30
N PHE A 296 -12.43 -8.17 -17.82
CA PHE A 296 -13.48 -8.81 -17.03
C PHE A 296 -12.94 -10.01 -16.26
N ILE A 297 -12.26 -10.95 -16.92
CA ILE A 297 -11.64 -12.13 -16.29
C ILE A 297 -10.58 -11.70 -15.26
N HIS A 298 -9.77 -10.68 -15.56
CA HIS A 298 -8.75 -10.16 -14.64
C HIS A 298 -9.39 -9.47 -13.41
N CYS A 299 -10.51 -8.75 -13.59
CA CYS A 299 -11.28 -8.20 -12.48
C CYS A 299 -11.99 -9.28 -11.65
N CYS A 300 -12.53 -10.32 -12.29
CA CYS A 300 -13.20 -11.46 -11.63
C CYS A 300 -12.24 -12.35 -10.82
N LEU A 301 -11.00 -12.54 -11.28
CA LEU A 301 -10.00 -13.36 -10.57
C LEU A 301 -9.48 -12.71 -9.28
N LEU A 302 -9.59 -11.39 -9.12
CA LEU A 302 -9.02 -10.64 -7.98
C LEU A 302 -9.99 -10.45 -6.79
N LEU A 303 -11.25 -10.82 -6.94
CA LEU A 303 -12.31 -10.65 -5.94
C LEU A 303 -13.28 -11.83 -6.07
N GLN A 304 -12.82 -13.03 -5.72
CA GLN A 304 -13.59 -14.25 -5.97
C GLN A 304 -14.96 -14.20 -5.29
N ASP A 305 -15.07 -13.89 -4.00
CA ASP A 305 -16.34 -14.18 -3.30
C ASP A 305 -17.47 -13.17 -3.57
N ALA A 306 -17.21 -11.86 -3.49
CA ALA A 306 -18.24 -10.84 -3.67
C ALA A 306 -18.70 -10.68 -5.13
N LEU A 307 -17.78 -10.85 -6.09
CA LEU A 307 -18.12 -10.83 -7.51
C LEU A 307 -18.69 -12.17 -8.00
N TYR A 308 -18.35 -13.30 -7.36
CA TYR A 308 -19.00 -14.57 -7.63
C TYR A 308 -20.44 -14.55 -7.17
N ASP A 309 -20.72 -14.08 -5.95
CA ASP A 309 -22.09 -13.95 -5.44
C ASP A 309 -22.93 -13.01 -6.31
N HIS A 310 -22.42 -11.82 -6.64
CA HIS A 310 -23.10 -10.88 -7.53
C HIS A 310 -23.20 -11.40 -8.98
N GLY A 311 -22.17 -12.09 -9.48
CA GLY A 311 -22.17 -12.75 -10.79
C GLY A 311 -23.19 -13.89 -10.89
N CYS A 312 -23.35 -14.67 -9.83
CA CYS A 312 -24.40 -15.69 -9.68
C CYS A 312 -25.79 -15.05 -9.71
N ARG A 313 -26.01 -13.96 -8.96
CA ARG A 313 -27.27 -13.19 -8.99
C ARG A 313 -27.60 -12.69 -10.40
N HIS A 314 -26.61 -12.21 -11.15
CA HIS A 314 -26.81 -11.77 -12.53
C HIS A 314 -27.08 -12.93 -13.50
N VAL A 315 -26.42 -14.08 -13.35
CA VAL A 315 -26.74 -15.29 -14.13
C VAL A 315 -28.16 -15.77 -13.85
N GLU A 316 -28.61 -15.72 -12.60
CA GLU A 316 -29.99 -16.00 -12.22
C GLU A 316 -30.98 -15.01 -12.86
N ARG A 317 -30.66 -13.71 -12.90
CA ARG A 317 -31.44 -12.67 -13.59
C ARG A 317 -31.64 -13.02 -15.07
N ARG A 318 -30.56 -13.39 -15.77
CA ARG A 318 -30.63 -13.77 -17.20
C ARG A 318 -31.38 -15.07 -17.44
N ALA A 319 -31.24 -16.05 -16.55
CA ALA A 319 -31.97 -17.31 -16.62
C ALA A 319 -33.48 -17.07 -16.52
N ARG A 320 -33.93 -16.21 -15.58
CA ARG A 320 -35.35 -15.88 -15.40
C ARG A 320 -35.93 -15.10 -16.59
N LEU A 321 -35.20 -14.12 -17.13
CA LEU A 321 -35.61 -13.39 -18.34
C LEU A 321 -35.72 -14.33 -19.56
N SER A 322 -34.78 -15.26 -19.71
CA SER A 322 -34.84 -16.27 -20.77
C SER A 322 -36.03 -17.21 -20.62
N GLN A 323 -36.40 -17.55 -19.38
CA GLN A 323 -37.56 -18.39 -19.07
C GLN A 323 -38.89 -17.66 -19.39
N LYS A 324 -38.99 -16.36 -19.07
CA LYS A 324 -40.13 -15.52 -19.43
C LYS A 324 -40.26 -15.36 -20.95
N ALA A 325 -39.17 -15.08 -21.65
CA ALA A 325 -39.14 -15.00 -23.11
C ALA A 325 -39.60 -16.33 -23.75
N TYR A 326 -39.19 -17.47 -23.18
CA TYR A 326 -39.64 -18.79 -23.61
C TYR A 326 -41.14 -19.01 -23.36
N GLN A 327 -41.67 -18.63 -22.19
CA GLN A 327 -43.11 -18.71 -21.90
C GLN A 327 -43.95 -17.85 -22.84
N ARG A 328 -43.47 -16.66 -23.21
CA ARG A 328 -44.16 -15.81 -24.21
C ARG A 328 -44.14 -16.44 -25.60
N THR A 329 -43.02 -17.05 -25.97
CA THR A 329 -42.89 -17.78 -27.24
C THR A 329 -43.92 -18.91 -27.31
N LEU A 330 -44.17 -19.62 -26.21
CA LEU A 330 -45.23 -20.64 -26.10
C LEU A 330 -46.65 -20.04 -26.21
N GLN A 331 -46.85 -18.81 -25.76
CA GLN A 331 -48.10 -18.06 -25.88
C GLN A 331 -48.27 -17.37 -27.25
N GLY A 332 -47.36 -17.63 -28.21
CA GLY A 332 -47.38 -17.04 -29.54
C GLY A 332 -46.94 -15.58 -29.61
N LYS A 333 -46.40 -15.03 -28.52
CA LYS A 333 -45.85 -13.67 -28.45
C LYS A 333 -44.33 -13.74 -28.58
N TRP A 334 -43.76 -12.96 -29.50
CA TRP A 334 -42.31 -12.93 -29.74
C TRP A 334 -41.62 -11.85 -28.89
N GLY A 335 -40.48 -12.21 -28.29
CA GLY A 335 -39.63 -11.28 -27.55
C GLY A 335 -40.20 -10.84 -26.18
N LEU A 336 -39.43 -9.98 -25.53
CA LEU A 336 -39.87 -9.18 -24.38
C LEU A 336 -40.38 -7.84 -24.93
N THR A 337 -41.54 -7.39 -24.46
CA THR A 337 -42.08 -6.06 -24.79
C THR A 337 -41.50 -5.02 -23.83
N GLU A 338 -41.44 -3.73 -24.21
CA GLU A 338 -41.02 -2.65 -23.29
C GLU A 338 -41.89 -2.67 -22.00
N ASP A 339 -43.19 -2.93 -22.14
CA ASP A 339 -44.07 -3.12 -20.98
C ASP A 339 -43.72 -4.37 -20.14
N ASP A 340 -43.05 -5.41 -20.65
CA ASP A 340 -42.55 -6.52 -19.80
C ASP A 340 -41.23 -6.19 -19.09
N GLU A 341 -40.47 -5.19 -19.59
CA GLU A 341 -39.33 -4.58 -18.89
C GLU A 341 -39.80 -3.64 -17.77
N TYR A 342 -41.00 -3.06 -17.88
CA TYR A 342 -41.58 -2.12 -16.91
C TYR A 342 -42.68 -2.72 -16.00
N ASP A 343 -43.34 -3.83 -16.36
CA ASP A 343 -44.39 -4.51 -15.59
C ASP A 343 -43.85 -5.54 -14.57
N GLU A 344 -42.64 -5.31 -14.06
CA GLU A 344 -42.05 -6.09 -12.97
C GLU A 344 -41.67 -5.17 -11.80
N GLY A 345 -42.47 -5.19 -10.73
CA GLY A 345 -42.03 -4.73 -9.40
C GLY A 345 -40.69 -5.34 -8.96
N LEU A 346 -40.25 -6.45 -9.58
CA LEU A 346 -38.97 -7.12 -9.36
C LEU A 346 -37.73 -6.36 -9.90
N VAL A 347 -37.85 -5.64 -11.03
CA VAL A 347 -36.74 -4.83 -11.57
C VAL A 347 -36.56 -3.56 -10.74
N GLY A 348 -37.66 -2.98 -10.25
CA GLY A 348 -37.65 -1.90 -9.26
C GLY A 348 -37.09 -2.34 -7.91
N GLU A 349 -37.56 -3.46 -7.34
CA GLU A 349 -37.08 -3.99 -6.07
C GLU A 349 -35.57 -4.33 -6.10
N LEU A 350 -35.08 -4.91 -7.20
CA LEU A 350 -33.65 -5.23 -7.37
C LEU A 350 -32.80 -3.98 -7.64
N ALA A 351 -33.31 -3.00 -8.41
CA ALA A 351 -32.63 -1.72 -8.58
C ALA A 351 -32.56 -0.95 -7.26
N GLU A 352 -33.61 -1.01 -6.43
CA GLU A 352 -33.62 -0.49 -5.07
C GLU A 352 -32.67 -1.26 -4.14
N GLU A 353 -32.49 -2.57 -4.31
CA GLU A 353 -31.46 -3.35 -3.59
C GLU A 353 -30.04 -2.95 -4.00
N ASP A 354 -29.76 -2.86 -5.30
CA ASP A 354 -28.45 -2.45 -5.83
C ASP A 354 -28.12 -0.99 -5.44
N GLU A 355 -29.11 -0.09 -5.44
CA GLU A 355 -28.94 1.30 -5.01
C GLU A 355 -28.76 1.41 -3.48
N ARG A 356 -29.42 0.56 -2.69
CA ARG A 356 -29.15 0.43 -1.24
C ARG A 356 -27.74 -0.09 -0.96
N GLU A 357 -27.29 -1.11 -1.68
CA GLU A 357 -25.94 -1.67 -1.53
C GLU A 357 -24.87 -0.63 -1.93
N LEU A 358 -25.11 0.12 -3.01
CA LEU A 358 -24.25 1.23 -3.42
C LEU A 358 -24.19 2.34 -2.36
N GLU A 359 -25.33 2.69 -1.76
CA GLU A 359 -25.38 3.72 -0.71
C GLU A 359 -24.69 3.26 0.58
N GLU A 360 -24.77 1.97 0.93
CA GLU A 360 -24.01 1.40 2.04
C GLU A 360 -22.49 1.46 1.77
N ILE A 361 -22.06 1.12 0.54
CA ILE A 361 -20.65 1.20 0.14
C ILE A 361 -20.16 2.66 0.16
N ARG A 362 -20.95 3.61 -0.36
CA ARG A 362 -20.67 5.05 -0.30
C ARG A 362 -20.55 5.54 1.15
N GLY A 363 -21.49 5.14 2.00
CA GLY A 363 -21.47 5.43 3.43
C GLY A 363 -20.21 4.89 4.12
N SER A 364 -19.76 3.69 3.76
CA SER A 364 -18.52 3.09 4.25
C SER A 364 -17.28 3.89 3.82
N VAL A 365 -17.16 4.26 2.53
CA VAL A 365 -16.05 5.08 2.03
C VAL A 365 -16.02 6.46 2.70
N ALA A 366 -17.17 7.12 2.85
CA ALA A 366 -17.29 8.40 3.52
C ALA A 366 -16.91 8.31 5.00
N THR A 367 -17.31 7.24 5.68
CA THR A 367 -16.97 6.98 7.09
C THR A 367 -15.47 6.79 7.27
N ILE A 368 -14.84 6.00 6.38
CA ILE A 368 -13.38 5.78 6.40
C ILE A 368 -12.64 7.09 6.13
N SER A 369 -13.09 7.91 5.18
CA SER A 369 -12.49 9.22 4.91
C SER A 369 -12.58 10.15 6.12
N LYS A 370 -13.73 10.20 6.80
CA LYS A 370 -13.89 10.98 8.05
C LYS A 370 -12.99 10.46 9.17
N GLN A 371 -12.89 9.13 9.31
CA GLN A 371 -12.01 8.50 10.29
C GLN A 371 -10.55 8.85 10.04
N PHE A 372 -10.10 8.79 8.77
CA PHE A 372 -8.75 9.16 8.37
C PHE A 372 -8.43 10.61 8.77
N ARG A 373 -9.28 11.57 8.39
CA ARG A 373 -9.09 12.98 8.74
C ARG A 373 -9.06 13.19 10.26
N LYS A 374 -9.98 12.58 11.01
CA LYS A 374 -10.00 12.68 12.48
C LYS A 374 -8.70 12.15 13.10
N SER A 375 -8.25 10.96 12.69
CA SER A 375 -7.00 10.37 13.16
C SER A 375 -5.78 11.21 12.78
N LEU A 376 -5.77 11.79 11.59
CA LEU A 376 -4.72 12.71 11.14
C LEU A 376 -4.69 13.98 12.00
N CYS A 377 -5.84 14.59 12.31
CA CYS A 377 -5.90 15.74 13.20
C CYS A 377 -5.41 15.41 14.62
N THR A 378 -5.73 14.23 15.16
CA THR A 378 -5.21 13.77 16.47
C THR A 378 -3.69 13.59 16.42
N LEU A 379 -3.16 13.07 15.32
CA LEU A 379 -1.72 12.96 15.09
C LEU A 379 -1.05 14.33 15.00
N LEU A 380 -1.62 15.27 14.24
CA LEU A 380 -1.10 16.63 14.13
C LEU A 380 -1.04 17.34 15.48
N LYS A 381 -2.08 17.18 16.32
CA LYS A 381 -2.08 17.68 17.71
C LYS A 381 -0.97 17.01 18.54
N SER A 382 -0.79 15.68 18.41
CA SER A 382 0.24 14.96 19.15
C SER A 382 1.66 15.37 18.73
N LEU A 383 1.87 15.63 17.43
CA LEU A 383 3.15 16.07 16.89
C LEU A 383 3.47 17.54 17.25
N SER A 384 2.47 18.43 17.31
CA SER A 384 2.68 19.84 17.67
C SER A 384 3.08 20.04 19.14
N HIS A 385 2.56 19.18 20.03
CA HIS A 385 2.91 19.19 21.46
C HIS A 385 4.21 18.45 21.78
N ASN A 386 4.80 17.77 20.79
CA ASN A 386 6.06 17.06 21.00
C ASN A 386 7.21 18.06 21.23
N GLN A 387 8.18 17.74 22.06
CA GLN A 387 9.34 18.61 22.32
C GLN A 387 10.30 18.65 21.14
N ASP A 388 10.29 17.61 20.30
CA ASP A 388 11.17 17.49 19.14
C ASP A 388 10.78 18.47 18.01
N MET A 389 11.73 19.34 17.63
CA MET A 389 11.56 20.32 16.56
C MET A 389 11.28 19.65 15.21
N ASN A 390 11.80 18.45 15.04
CA ASN A 390 11.67 17.65 13.83
C ASN A 390 10.24 17.11 13.69
N ALA A 391 9.66 16.62 14.79
CA ALA A 391 8.25 16.23 14.85
C ALA A 391 7.31 17.43 14.60
N LYS A 392 7.66 18.63 15.09
CA LYS A 392 6.91 19.86 14.77
C LYS A 392 7.02 20.25 13.30
N SER A 393 8.19 20.12 12.69
CA SER A 393 8.37 20.36 11.25
C SER A 393 7.53 19.38 10.41
N LEU A 394 7.46 18.12 10.84
CA LEU A 394 6.57 17.12 10.24
C LEU A 394 5.10 17.54 10.33
N ALA A 395 4.64 18.02 11.49
CA ALA A 395 3.28 18.49 11.66
C ALA A 395 2.92 19.62 10.68
N VAL A 396 3.85 20.57 10.47
CA VAL A 396 3.67 21.67 9.51
C VAL A 396 3.58 21.14 8.07
N ARG A 397 4.40 20.16 7.69
CA ARG A 397 4.39 19.57 6.34
C ARG A 397 3.15 18.74 6.06
N LEU A 398 2.70 17.96 7.06
CA LEU A 398 1.47 17.18 6.97
C LEU A 398 0.24 18.07 6.84
N ASN A 399 0.28 19.27 7.42
CA ASN A 399 -0.77 20.26 7.34
C ASN A 399 -0.50 21.32 6.27
N TYR A 400 -0.16 20.89 5.06
CA TYR A 400 0.04 21.82 3.95
C TYR A 400 -1.27 22.58 3.64
N ASN A 401 -1.18 23.92 3.59
CA ASN A 401 -2.30 24.86 3.39
C ASN A 401 -3.37 24.88 4.51
N GLU A 402 -3.04 24.51 5.75
CA GLU A 402 -3.98 24.57 6.90
C GLU A 402 -5.29 23.79 6.73
N HIS A 403 -5.37 22.94 5.71
CA HIS A 403 -6.59 22.27 5.27
C HIS A 403 -7.28 21.47 6.38
N TYR A 404 -6.51 20.95 7.34
CA TYR A 404 -7.00 20.12 8.44
C TYR A 404 -7.21 20.90 9.75
N LEU A 405 -6.71 22.14 9.87
CA LEU A 405 -6.89 22.99 11.05
C LEU A 405 -8.11 23.92 10.92
N GLU A 406 -8.42 24.43 9.73
CA GLU A 406 -9.57 25.32 9.50
C GLU A 406 -10.94 24.63 9.68
N GLN A 407 -10.99 23.29 9.67
CA GLN A 407 -12.24 22.53 9.80
C GLN A 407 -12.71 22.31 11.25
N GLN A 408 -11.99 22.86 12.26
CA GLN A 408 -12.49 22.89 13.62
C GLN A 408 -13.37 24.14 13.82
N PRO A 409 -14.62 24.00 14.32
CA PRO A 409 -15.30 25.17 14.85
C PRO A 409 -14.43 25.74 15.99
N PRO A 410 -14.35 27.07 16.14
CA PRO A 410 -13.59 27.67 17.23
C PRO A 410 -14.11 27.09 18.55
N GLU A 411 -13.20 26.50 19.33
CA GLU A 411 -13.49 26.06 20.69
C GLU A 411 -14.00 27.30 21.46
N GLN A 412 -15.26 27.27 21.88
CA GLN A 412 -15.91 28.30 22.69
C GLN A 412 -15.47 28.22 24.15
#